data_AF-B9J135-F1
#
_entry.id   AF-B9J135-F1
#
_cell.length_a   1.000
_cell.length_b   1.000
_cell.length_c   1.000
_cell.angle_alpha   90.00
_cell.angle_beta   90.00
_cell.angle_gamma   90.00
#
_symmetry.space_group_name_H-M   'P 1'
#
loop_
_entity.id
_entity.type
_entity.pdbx_description
1 polymer ?
#
loop_
_entity_poly.entity_id
_entity_poly.type
_entity_poly.pdbx_seq_one_letter_code
_entity_poly.pdbx_strand_id
1 'polypeptide(L)' 'MLKDMFKRKELICVSCQKKIQYEEELVAFVKLPKERSILVGPFDVCLAKTAQEIYCKSCYDKKA' A
#
# COMPACT_ATOMS: atom_id res chain seq x y z
N MET A 1 14.49 10.52 19.63
CA MET A 1 13.49 10.87 18.60
C MET A 1 12.92 9.61 17.95
N LEU A 2 12.11 8.84 18.69
CA LEU A 2 11.68 7.46 18.33
C LEU A 2 10.16 7.34 18.12
N LYS A 3 9.46 8.44 17.81
CA LYS A 3 7.99 8.44 17.71
C LYS A 3 7.41 8.14 16.32
N ASP A 4 8.23 8.12 15.26
CA ASP A 4 7.73 7.92 13.88
C ASP A 4 7.82 6.48 13.36
N MET A 5 8.42 5.55 14.10
CA MET A 5 8.52 4.14 13.65
C MET A 5 7.22 3.34 13.79
N PHE A 6 6.21 3.88 14.48
CA PHE A 6 4.93 3.22 14.75
C PHE A 6 3.72 3.86 14.05
N LYS A 7 3.91 4.80 13.12
CA LYS A 7 2.83 5.11 12.17
C LYS A 7 2.68 3.91 11.25
N ARG A 8 1.73 3.02 11.55
CA ARG A 8 1.25 2.01 10.60
C ARG A 8 0.96 2.76 9.31
N LYS A 9 1.77 2.53 8.27
CA LYS A 9 1.46 3.07 6.94
C LYS A 9 0.13 2.45 6.53
N GLU A 10 -0.86 3.30 6.33
CA GLU A 10 -2.18 2.88 5.88
C GLU A 10 -2.17 2.71 4.36
N LEU A 11 -2.99 1.79 3.85
CA LEU A 11 -3.22 1.66 2.41
C LEU A 11 -4.13 2.81 1.99
N ILE A 12 -3.57 3.85 1.38
CA ILE A 12 -4.30 5.05 0.97
C ILE A 12 -4.26 5.13 -0.56
N CYS A 13 -5.44 5.32 -1.17
CA CYS A 13 -5.53 5.56 -2.61
C CYS A 13 -4.87 6.89 -2.97
N VAL A 14 -3.91 6.88 -3.88
CA VAL A 14 -3.18 8.08 -4.32
C VAL A 14 -4.13 9.11 -4.96
N SER A 15 -5.18 8.64 -5.64
CA SER A 15 -6.13 9.52 -6.35
C SER A 15 -7.15 10.18 -5.42
N CYS A 16 -7.89 9.40 -4.61
CA CYS A 16 -9.00 9.93 -3.80
C CYS A 16 -8.67 10.09 -2.31
N GLN A 17 -7.45 9.74 -1.88
CA GLN A 17 -7.00 9.79 -0.48
C GLN A 17 -7.82 8.94 0.50
N LYS A 18 -8.75 8.11 0.00
CA LYS A 18 -9.50 7.15 0.80
C LYS A 18 -8.57 6.05 1.31
N LYS A 19 -8.70 5.71 2.59
CA LYS A 19 -8.12 4.50 3.16
C LYS A 19 -8.85 3.26 2.64
N ILE A 20 -8.10 2.33 2.07
CA ILE A 20 -8.60 1.02 1.65
C ILE A 20 -9.00 0.22 2.89
N GLN A 21 -10.23 -0.29 2.89
CA GLN A 21 -10.76 -1.11 3.98
C GLN A 21 -10.50 -2.60 3.75
N TYR A 22 -10.70 -3.41 4.79
CA TYR A 22 -10.71 -4.86 4.61
C TYR A 22 -11.79 -5.27 3.61
N GLU A 23 -11.48 -6.30 2.83
CA GLU A 23 -12.34 -6.84 1.76
C GLU A 23 -12.54 -5.91 0.55
N GLU A 24 -11.89 -4.73 0.50
CA GLU A 24 -11.89 -3.89 -0.69
C GLU A 24 -10.81 -4.32 -1.71
N GLU A 25 -11.20 -4.36 -2.98
CA GLU A 25 -10.26 -4.57 -4.08
C GLU A 25 -9.42 -3.30 -4.34
N LEU A 26 -8.12 -3.52 -4.56
CA LEU A 26 -7.14 -2.46 -4.81
C LEU A 26 -6.17 -2.88 -5.91
N VAL A 27 -5.56 -1.89 -6.55
CA VAL A 27 -4.42 -2.08 -7.45
C VAL A 27 -3.20 -1.43 -6.83
N ALA A 28 -2.12 -2.20 -6.67
CA ALA A 28 -0.86 -1.73 -6.11
C ALA A 28 0.28 -1.99 -7.09
N PHE A 29 1.07 -0.95 -7.36
CA PHE A 29 2.30 -1.07 -8.13
C PHE A 29 3.46 -1.33 -7.17
N VAL A 30 3.96 -2.56 -7.17
CA VAL A 30 5.06 -3.00 -6.31
C VAL A 30 6.30 -3.29 -7.14
N LYS A 31 7.47 -2.87 -6.63
CA LYS A 31 8.75 -3.36 -7.16
C LYS A 31 9.06 -4.71 -6.55
N LEU A 32 9.43 -5.67 -7.39
CA LEU A 32 9.89 -6.96 -6.92
C LEU A 32 11.12 -6.76 -6.01
N PRO A 33 11.07 -7.16 -4.74
CA PRO A 33 12.20 -7.01 -3.83
C PRO A 33 13.34 -7.95 -4.22
N LYS A 34 14.59 -7.56 -3.92
CA LYS A 34 15.73 -8.50 -3.98
C LYS A 34 15.55 -9.56 -2.89
N GLU A 35 16.06 -10.77 -3.12
CA GLU A 35 15.89 -11.91 -2.19
C GLU A 35 16.23 -11.58 -0.74
N ARG A 36 17.27 -10.77 -0.50
CA ARG A 36 17.74 -10.41 0.84
C ARG A 36 16.96 -9.26 1.49
N SER A 37 16.01 -8.65 0.79
CA SER A 37 15.27 -7.45 1.23
C SER A 37 13.76 -7.66 1.24
N ILE A 38 13.31 -8.91 1.42
CA ILE A 38 11.89 -9.22 1.52
C ILE A 38 11.36 -8.71 2.87
N LEU A 39 10.33 -7.87 2.82
CA LEU A 39 9.60 -7.43 4.00
C LEU A 39 8.66 -8.55 4.45
N VAL A 40 8.82 -9.00 5.69
CA VAL A 40 7.99 -10.04 6.32
C VAL A 40 7.15 -9.40 7.42
N GLY A 41 5.84 -9.60 7.36
CA GLY A 41 4.89 -9.03 8.31
C GLY A 41 3.44 -9.08 7.78
N PRO A 42 2.50 -8.40 8.46
CA PRO A 42 1.12 -8.28 7.98
C PRO A 42 1.08 -7.76 6.54
N PHE A 43 0.24 -8.37 5.71
CA PHE A 43 0.18 -8.11 4.28
C PHE A 43 -0.08 -6.62 3.98
N ASP A 44 -1.06 -6.02 4.66
CA ASP A 44 -1.41 -4.60 4.55
C ASP A 44 -0.24 -3.68 4.88
N VAL A 45 0.50 -3.96 5.96
CA VAL A 45 1.65 -3.19 6.39
C VAL A 45 2.81 -3.34 5.42
N CYS A 46 3.08 -4.56 4.95
CA CYS A 46 4.15 -4.81 3.99
C CYS A 46 3.85 -4.12 2.66
N LEU A 47 2.62 -4.28 2.16
CA LEU A 47 2.17 -3.66 0.92
C LEU A 47 2.22 -2.12 1.01
N ALA A 48 1.76 -1.51 2.11
CA ALA A 48 1.84 -0.06 2.30
C ALA A 48 3.28 0.47 2.36
N LYS A 49 4.24 -0.38 2.75
CA LYS A 49 5.66 -0.02 2.80
C LYS A 49 6.37 -0.20 1.45
N THR A 50 5.97 -1.16 0.64
CA THR A 50 6.65 -1.53 -0.62
C THR A 50 5.98 -1.00 -1.87
N ALA A 51 4.69 -0.72 -1.84
CA ALA A 51 3.96 -0.16 -2.98
C ALA A 51 4.45 1.26 -3.28
N GLN A 52 4.71 1.51 -4.56
CA GLN A 52 5.01 2.84 -5.08
C GLN A 52 3.73 3.66 -5.22
N GLU A 53 2.66 3.01 -5.69
CA GLU A 53 1.34 3.60 -5.88
C GLU A 53 0.27 2.58 -5.47
N ILE A 54 -0.79 3.08 -4.86
CA ILE A 54 -1.97 2.30 -4.48
C ILE A 54 -3.20 3.04 -5.02
N TYR A 55 -4.11 2.30 -5.66
CA TYR A 55 -5.39 2.80 -6.13
C TYR A 55 -6.51 1.91 -5.58
N CYS A 56 -7.64 2.50 -5.20
CA CYS A 56 -8.88 1.72 -5.12
C CYS A 56 -9.32 1.36 -6.54
N LYS A 57 -10.00 0.22 -6.69
CA LYS A 57 -10.49 -0.25 -8.00
C LYS A 57 -11.21 0.84 -8.80
N SER A 58 -12.14 1.55 -8.17
CA SER A 58 -12.89 2.63 -8.83
C SER A 58 -12.06 3.80 -9.35
N CYS A 59 -10.92 4.12 -8.73
CA CYS A 59 -10.01 5.17 -9.23
C CYS A 59 -9.09 4.63 -10.32
N TYR A 60 -8.70 3.35 -10.22
CA TYR A 60 -7.88 2.71 -11.24
C TYR A 60 -8.67 2.54 -12.56
N ASP A 61 -9.91 2.06 -12.47
CA ASP A 61 -10.78 1.84 -13.64
C ASP A 61 -11.10 3.15 -14.39
N LYS A 62 -11.07 4.29 -13.72
CA LYS A 62 -11.23 5.63 -14.34
C LYS A 62 -9.96 6.16 -15.00
N LYS A 63 -8.80 5.64 -14.58
CA LYS A 63 -7.48 6.02 -15.11
C LYS A 63 -7.09 5.18 -16.32
N ALA A 64 -7.56 3.93 -16.37
CA ALA A 64 -7.26 2.95 -17.41
C ALA A 64 -7.94 3.25 -18.75
#